data_AF-A0A515HGN4-F1
#
_entry.id   AF-A0A515HGN4-F1
#
_cell.length_a   1.000
_cell.length_b   1.000
_cell.length_c   1.000
_cell.angle_alpha   90.00
_cell.angle_beta   90.00
_cell.angle_gamma   90.00
#
_symmetry.space_group_name_H-M   'P 1'
#
loop_
_entity.id
_entity.type
_entity.pdbx_description
1 polymer ?
#
loop_
_entity_poly.entity_id
_entity_poly.type
_entity_poly.pdbx_seq_one_letter_code
_entity_poly.pdbx_strand_id
1 'polypeptide(L)'
;MLMSGVAEEVSSSATSSPLLSFMSISPTALGSPYSPWLRELKSDERGLFLIHLLLNCANHVAAGNLEQANAFLEHISLLASPEGDTMQRIASYFTEALARRLLRSWPGLYRALNPVAADASTTAAARRLFLDLCPFLHLSFLVSNQAILEAMEGEKVVHVVDLGGTDPAQWLALLQGLTCRPEGPPHLRITAVSEHKDHLLHTASVLSKEAEKLDIPFQFNAIVSKLDALNVESLRVKTGEAVAISSVLQLHSLLASDDIAPIRKFFPFKSAGTVGELLDKDQGSDSSSSPFNLVPSAKMETFLASLWSLSPKIMVVTEQESNHNGSSLNERFMEALNFYAAMFDCLESTLPRQSVERLTVEKKLFGEEIKN
;
A
#
# COMPACT_ATOMS: atom_id res chain seq x y z
N MET A 1 -2.97 30.81 66.90
CA MET A 1 -4.24 30.85 67.65
C MET A 1 -5.20 31.66 66.80
N LEU A 2 -6.28 31.19 66.16
CA LEU A 2 -7.07 29.96 66.07
C LEU A 2 -7.78 30.05 64.69
N MET A 3 -7.66 29.05 63.81
CA MET A 3 -8.71 28.08 63.43
C MET A 3 -9.99 28.62 62.77
N SER A 4 -10.14 28.31 61.47
CA SER A 4 -11.28 27.62 60.82
C SER A 4 -11.09 27.76 59.29
N GLY A 5 -10.87 26.74 58.46
CA GLY A 5 -11.37 25.37 58.51
C GLY A 5 -12.63 25.24 57.66
N VAL A 6 -12.61 25.64 56.38
CA VAL A 6 -13.68 25.32 55.42
C VAL A 6 -13.24 24.07 54.67
N ALA A 7 -13.86 22.94 55.04
CA ALA A 7 -13.78 21.70 54.28
C ALA A 7 -14.73 21.82 53.08
N GLU A 8 -14.19 21.97 51.88
CA GLU A 8 -14.92 21.58 50.67
C GLU A 8 -14.56 20.11 50.39
N GLU A 9 -15.56 19.25 50.54
CA GLU A 9 -15.51 17.86 50.15
C GLU A 9 -15.24 17.78 48.63
N VAL A 10 -14.01 17.41 48.27
CA VAL A 10 -13.70 16.89 46.94
C VAL A 10 -14.36 15.50 46.85
N SER A 11 -15.62 15.48 46.42
CA SER A 11 -16.27 14.27 45.94
C SER A 11 -15.56 13.83 44.66
N SER A 12 -14.64 12.88 44.81
CA SER A 12 -14.05 12.12 43.72
C SER A 12 -15.12 11.20 43.14
N SER A 13 -15.96 11.70 42.23
CA SER A 13 -16.71 10.82 41.34
C SER A 13 -15.76 10.29 40.29
N ALA A 14 -15.22 9.09 40.55
CA ALA A 14 -14.64 8.25 39.53
C ALA A 14 -15.75 7.90 38.53
N THR A 15 -15.97 8.76 37.55
CA THR A 15 -16.73 8.41 36.35
C THR A 15 -15.87 7.43 35.57
N SER A 16 -16.14 6.14 35.73
CA SER A 16 -15.62 5.10 34.86
C SER A 16 -15.93 5.50 33.42
N SER A 17 -14.92 5.90 32.65
CA SER A 17 -15.10 6.29 31.26
C SER A 17 -15.74 5.13 30.49
N PRO A 18 -16.83 5.34 29.73
CA PRO A 18 -17.48 4.29 28.94
C PRO A 18 -16.49 3.53 28.06
N LEU A 19 -15.43 4.23 27.62
CA LEU A 19 -14.29 3.72 26.84
C LEU A 19 -13.65 2.44 27.41
N LEU A 20 -13.44 2.36 28.73
CA LEU A 20 -12.84 1.16 29.35
C LEU A 20 -13.80 -0.03 29.39
N SER A 21 -15.11 0.24 29.38
CA SER A 21 -16.11 -0.82 29.39
C SER A 21 -16.15 -1.55 28.05
N PHE A 22 -15.98 -0.86 26.92
CA PHE A 22 -16.12 -1.46 25.58
C PHE A 22 -14.92 -2.33 25.14
N MET A 23 -13.72 -2.04 25.62
CA MET A 23 -12.49 -2.72 25.17
C MET A 23 -12.38 -4.18 25.64
N SER A 24 -13.33 -4.67 26.44
CA SER A 24 -13.38 -6.06 26.94
C SER A 24 -14.59 -6.85 26.44
N ILE A 25 -15.41 -6.29 25.55
CA ILE A 25 -16.74 -6.83 25.24
C ILE A 25 -16.70 -7.71 23.99
N SER A 26 -17.03 -8.99 24.14
CA SER A 26 -17.32 -9.89 23.01
C SER A 26 -18.59 -9.45 22.28
N PRO A 27 -18.81 -9.75 20.98
CA PRO A 27 -20.02 -9.35 20.25
C PRO A 27 -21.31 -9.78 20.93
N THR A 28 -21.27 -10.93 21.62
CA THR A 28 -22.37 -11.48 22.43
C THR A 28 -22.73 -10.61 23.65
N ALA A 29 -21.79 -9.82 24.16
CA ALA A 29 -21.98 -8.90 25.27
C ALA A 29 -22.22 -7.45 24.81
N LEU A 30 -22.03 -7.13 23.52
CA LEU A 30 -22.34 -5.82 22.91
C LEU A 30 -23.86 -5.58 22.77
N GLY A 31 -24.67 -6.63 22.95
CA GLY A 31 -26.13 -6.57 22.79
C GLY A 31 -26.55 -6.57 21.33
N SER A 32 -27.77 -6.11 21.05
CA SER A 32 -28.29 -6.03 19.68
C SER A 32 -27.50 -4.98 18.87
N PRO A 33 -27.11 -5.27 17.61
CA PRO A 33 -26.42 -4.31 16.75
C PRO A 33 -27.27 -3.07 16.45
N TYR A 34 -28.58 -3.12 16.71
CA TYR A 34 -29.53 -2.02 16.53
C TYR A 34 -29.71 -1.14 17.78
N SER A 35 -28.80 -1.21 18.75
CA SER A 35 -28.91 -0.42 19.98
C SER A 35 -28.84 1.09 19.69
N PRO A 36 -29.80 1.92 20.17
CA PRO A 36 -29.85 3.35 19.86
C PRO A 36 -28.57 4.13 20.21
N TRP A 37 -27.91 3.76 21.30
CA TRP A 37 -26.69 4.43 21.78
C TRP A 37 -25.52 4.36 20.77
N LEU A 38 -25.47 3.32 19.92
CA LEU A 38 -24.44 3.20 18.88
C LEU A 38 -24.51 4.33 17.85
N ARG A 39 -25.72 4.87 17.62
CA ARG A 39 -25.94 6.02 16.72
C ARG A 39 -25.65 7.36 17.39
N GLU A 40 -25.62 7.39 18.72
CA GLU A 40 -25.41 8.59 19.53
C GLU A 40 -23.94 8.80 19.92
N LEU A 41 -23.04 7.86 19.56
CA LEU A 41 -21.61 7.97 19.83
C LEU A 41 -21.01 9.21 19.17
N LYS A 42 -20.19 9.93 19.94
CA LYS A 42 -19.36 11.02 19.43
C LYS A 42 -18.30 10.48 18.48
N SER A 43 -17.75 11.35 17.61
CA SER A 43 -16.77 10.94 16.59
C SER A 43 -15.55 10.23 17.20
N ASP A 44 -14.95 10.79 18.26
CA ASP A 44 -13.77 10.20 18.91
C ASP A 44 -14.06 8.83 19.54
N GLU A 45 -15.19 8.71 20.25
CA GLU A 45 -15.62 7.46 20.88
C GLU A 45 -15.95 6.39 19.84
N ARG A 46 -16.66 6.78 18.77
CA ARG A 46 -16.94 5.91 17.62
C ARG A 46 -15.66 5.46 16.94
N GLY A 47 -14.68 6.34 16.78
CA GLY A 47 -13.40 6.02 16.16
C GLY A 47 -12.63 4.95 16.94
N LEU A 48 -12.47 5.15 18.25
CA LEU A 48 -11.84 4.15 19.14
C LEU A 48 -12.58 2.82 19.13
N PHE A 49 -13.92 2.86 19.10
CA PHE A 49 -14.73 1.65 19.04
C PHE A 49 -14.58 0.91 17.71
N LEU A 50 -14.55 1.63 16.58
CA LEU A 50 -14.29 1.06 15.25
C LEU A 50 -12.93 0.34 15.20
N ILE A 51 -11.88 0.95 15.75
CA ILE A 51 -10.54 0.33 15.83
C ILE A 51 -10.61 -1.00 16.61
N HIS A 52 -11.28 -1.00 17.77
CA HIS A 52 -11.45 -2.21 18.57
C HIS A 52 -12.21 -3.31 17.80
N LEU A 53 -13.33 -2.97 17.14
CA LEU A 53 -14.11 -3.92 16.35
C LEU A 53 -13.29 -4.50 15.19
N LEU A 54 -12.54 -3.65 14.48
CA LEU A 54 -11.68 -4.02 13.35
C LEU A 54 -10.58 -5.01 13.77
N LEU A 55 -9.86 -4.72 14.85
CA LEU A 55 -8.80 -5.58 15.37
C LEU A 55 -9.33 -6.97 15.79
N ASN A 56 -10.46 -7.01 16.51
CA ASN A 56 -11.07 -8.28 16.90
C ASN A 56 -11.64 -9.04 15.70
N CYS A 57 -12.24 -8.34 14.74
CA CYS A 57 -12.69 -8.95 13.51
C CYS A 57 -11.52 -9.61 12.77
N ALA A 58 -10.40 -8.91 12.61
CA ALA A 58 -9.19 -9.46 11.99
C ALA A 58 -8.68 -10.72 12.70
N ASN A 59 -8.68 -10.74 14.04
CA ASN A 59 -8.34 -11.92 14.84
C ASN A 59 -9.26 -13.12 14.55
N HIS A 60 -10.59 -12.91 14.51
CA HIS A 60 -11.54 -13.98 14.21
C HIS A 60 -11.44 -14.45 12.76
N VAL A 61 -11.18 -13.54 11.80
CA VAL A 61 -10.90 -13.89 10.41
C VAL A 61 -9.63 -14.74 10.30
N ALA A 62 -8.56 -14.39 11.02
CA ALA A 62 -7.33 -15.17 11.06
C ALA A 62 -7.54 -16.57 11.66
N ALA A 63 -8.36 -16.65 12.72
CA ALA A 63 -8.70 -17.92 13.39
C ALA A 63 -9.72 -18.78 12.61
N GLY A 64 -10.30 -18.27 11.52
CA GLY A 64 -11.34 -18.96 10.76
C GLY A 64 -12.69 -19.05 11.48
N ASN A 65 -12.91 -18.25 12.52
CA ASN A 65 -14.18 -18.20 13.25
C ASN A 65 -15.18 -17.30 12.53
N LEU A 66 -15.94 -17.89 11.61
CA LEU A 66 -16.91 -17.21 10.74
C LEU A 66 -18.07 -16.55 11.50
N GLU A 67 -18.58 -17.20 12.56
CA GLU A 67 -19.74 -16.71 13.30
C GLU A 67 -19.39 -15.42 14.05
N GLN A 68 -18.28 -15.43 14.78
CA GLN A 68 -17.82 -14.24 15.50
C GLN A 68 -17.35 -13.15 14.53
N ALA A 69 -16.65 -13.51 13.45
CA ALA A 69 -16.26 -12.52 12.44
C ALA A 69 -17.49 -11.85 11.81
N ASN A 70 -18.54 -12.61 11.47
CA ASN A 70 -19.79 -12.04 10.96
C ASN A 70 -20.45 -11.07 11.96
N ALA A 71 -20.49 -11.43 13.25
CA ALA A 71 -21.03 -10.55 14.29
C ALA A 71 -20.26 -9.22 14.39
N PHE A 72 -18.92 -9.25 14.31
CA PHE A 72 -18.13 -8.01 14.28
C PHE A 72 -18.39 -7.21 13.00
N LEU A 73 -18.42 -7.84 11.82
CA LEU A 73 -18.70 -7.17 10.56
C LEU A 73 -20.07 -6.47 10.56
N GLU A 74 -21.09 -7.09 11.15
CA GLU A 74 -22.42 -6.49 11.30
C GLU A 74 -22.35 -5.17 12.09
N HIS A 75 -21.69 -5.18 13.24
CA HIS A 75 -21.52 -3.96 14.05
C HIS A 75 -20.71 -2.88 13.33
N ILE A 76 -19.62 -3.26 12.65
CA ILE A 76 -18.80 -2.30 11.92
C ILE A 76 -19.60 -1.70 10.75
N SER A 77 -20.40 -2.51 10.04
CA SER A 77 -21.19 -2.03 8.89
C SER A 77 -22.22 -0.96 9.25
N LEU A 78 -22.66 -0.91 10.52
CA LEU A 78 -23.59 0.09 11.03
C LEU A 78 -22.90 1.41 11.44
N LEU A 79 -21.60 1.36 11.73
CA LEU A 79 -20.81 2.49 12.21
C LEU A 79 -19.92 3.09 11.12
N ALA A 80 -19.40 2.26 10.23
CA ALA A 80 -18.55 2.66 9.12
C ALA A 80 -19.36 3.38 8.02
N SER A 81 -18.73 4.35 7.37
CA SER A 81 -19.34 5.09 6.27
C SER A 81 -18.24 5.66 5.36
N PRO A 82 -18.32 5.44 4.04
CA PRO A 82 -17.35 6.00 3.08
C PRO A 82 -17.49 7.53 2.91
N GLU A 83 -18.56 8.12 3.45
CA GLU A 83 -18.80 9.57 3.42
C GLU A 83 -18.64 10.21 4.81
N GLY A 84 -18.30 9.40 5.83
CA GLY A 84 -18.19 9.81 7.22
C GLY A 84 -16.89 10.55 7.56
N ASP A 85 -16.56 10.56 8.85
CA ASP A 85 -15.24 10.99 9.33
C ASP A 85 -14.13 10.00 8.90
N THR A 86 -12.87 10.38 9.13
CA THR A 86 -11.69 9.60 8.72
C THR A 86 -11.79 8.13 9.15
N MET A 87 -12.11 7.87 10.42
CA MET A 87 -12.14 6.50 10.95
C MET A 87 -13.33 5.71 10.38
N GLN A 88 -14.47 6.35 10.12
CA GLN A 88 -15.59 5.71 9.42
C GLN A 88 -15.21 5.29 7.99
N ARG A 89 -14.44 6.10 7.28
CA ARG A 89 -13.99 5.82 5.91
C ARG A 89 -12.98 4.67 5.92
N ILE A 90 -11.95 4.76 6.76
CA ILE A 90 -10.96 3.67 6.94
C ILE A 90 -11.68 2.37 7.29
N ALA A 91 -12.57 2.39 8.27
CA ALA A 91 -13.32 1.20 8.67
C ALA A 91 -14.14 0.62 7.52
N SER A 92 -14.70 1.44 6.63
CA SER A 92 -15.47 0.95 5.48
C SER A 92 -14.60 0.10 4.54
N TYR A 93 -13.39 0.55 4.22
CA TYR A 93 -12.47 -0.18 3.34
C TYR A 93 -11.89 -1.44 3.99
N PHE A 94 -11.47 -1.36 5.26
CA PHE A 94 -10.97 -2.53 5.98
C PHE A 94 -12.06 -3.59 6.21
N THR A 95 -13.30 -3.18 6.46
CA THR A 95 -14.45 -4.10 6.59
C THR A 95 -14.72 -4.83 5.28
N GLU A 96 -14.69 -4.11 4.16
CA GLU A 96 -14.82 -4.72 2.83
C GLU A 96 -13.69 -5.73 2.57
N ALA A 97 -12.44 -5.39 2.90
CA ALA A 97 -11.29 -6.27 2.73
C ALA A 97 -11.39 -7.54 3.59
N LEU A 98 -11.76 -7.40 4.87
CA LEU A 98 -11.96 -8.54 5.79
C LEU A 98 -13.10 -9.44 5.32
N ALA A 99 -14.22 -8.88 4.88
CA ALA A 99 -15.36 -9.64 4.35
C ALA A 99 -14.96 -10.39 3.06
N ARG A 100 -14.24 -9.73 2.13
CA ARG A 100 -13.70 -10.38 0.92
C ARG A 100 -12.75 -11.52 1.25
N ARG A 101 -11.89 -11.36 2.27
CA ARG A 101 -10.99 -12.41 2.73
C ARG A 101 -11.76 -13.62 3.26
N LEU A 102 -12.80 -13.41 4.07
CA LEU A 102 -13.67 -14.49 4.56
C LEU A 102 -14.32 -15.24 3.40
N LEU A 103 -14.83 -14.52 2.40
CA LEU A 103 -15.48 -15.11 1.22
C LEU A 103 -14.56 -16.06 0.43
N ARG A 104 -13.22 -15.91 0.51
CA ARG A 104 -12.28 -16.86 -0.12
C ARG A 104 -12.42 -18.29 0.39
N SER A 105 -13.04 -18.49 1.56
CA SER A 105 -13.41 -19.83 2.07
C SER A 105 -14.47 -20.53 1.21
N TRP A 106 -15.23 -19.78 0.41
CA TRP A 106 -16.20 -20.28 -0.57
C TRP A 106 -15.84 -19.81 -1.99
N PRO A 107 -14.94 -20.52 -2.70
CA PRO A 107 -14.41 -20.07 -3.99
C PRO A 107 -15.48 -19.81 -5.07
N GLY A 108 -16.57 -20.57 -5.06
CA GLY A 108 -17.70 -20.37 -5.98
C GLY A 108 -18.39 -19.02 -5.76
N LEU A 109 -18.71 -18.71 -4.50
CA LEU A 109 -19.32 -17.43 -4.12
C LEU A 109 -18.37 -16.26 -4.35
N TYR A 110 -17.09 -16.42 -3.95
CA TYR A 110 -16.05 -15.42 -4.16
C TYR A 110 -15.92 -15.04 -5.64
N ARG A 111 -15.84 -16.01 -6.55
CA ARG A 111 -15.73 -15.75 -8.00
C ARG A 111 -17.01 -15.16 -8.58
N ALA A 112 -18.18 -15.62 -8.13
CA ALA A 112 -19.46 -15.11 -8.61
C ALA A 112 -19.69 -13.65 -8.22
N LEU A 113 -19.27 -13.25 -7.01
CA LEU A 113 -19.43 -11.87 -6.50
C LEU A 113 -18.27 -10.94 -6.88
N ASN A 114 -17.13 -11.48 -7.29
CA ASN A 114 -15.97 -10.72 -7.76
C ASN A 114 -15.66 -11.10 -9.22
N PRO A 115 -16.50 -10.69 -10.19
CA PRO A 115 -16.14 -10.85 -11.59
C PRO A 115 -14.82 -10.13 -11.87
N VAL A 116 -13.91 -10.78 -12.60
CA VAL A 116 -12.60 -10.23 -12.92
C VAL A 116 -12.78 -9.02 -13.84
N ALA A 117 -12.65 -7.81 -13.28
CA ALA A 117 -12.03 -6.65 -13.92
C ALA A 117 -12.14 -5.43 -12.98
N ALA A 118 -11.06 -5.10 -12.27
CA ALA A 118 -10.80 -3.70 -11.98
C ALA A 118 -10.35 -3.08 -13.32
N ASP A 119 -11.03 -2.03 -13.77
CA ASP A 119 -10.62 -1.32 -14.98
C ASP A 119 -9.26 -0.66 -14.70
N ALA A 120 -8.21 -1.15 -15.37
CA ALA A 120 -6.85 -0.65 -15.25
C ALA A 120 -6.78 0.87 -15.53
N SER A 121 -7.66 1.38 -16.40
CA SER A 121 -7.81 2.81 -16.69
C SER A 121 -8.21 3.62 -15.45
N THR A 122 -9.15 3.11 -14.64
CA THR A 122 -9.61 3.80 -13.42
C THR A 122 -8.54 3.86 -12.34
N THR A 123 -7.64 2.86 -12.29
CA THR A 123 -6.51 2.84 -11.33
C THR A 123 -5.45 3.85 -11.74
N ALA A 124 -5.15 3.95 -13.04
CA ALA A 124 -4.22 4.96 -13.55
C ALA A 124 -4.70 6.39 -13.28
N ALA A 125 -6.00 6.67 -13.48
CA ALA A 125 -6.58 7.98 -13.17
C ALA A 125 -6.49 8.31 -11.67
N ALA A 126 -6.76 7.35 -10.79
CA ALA A 126 -6.64 7.54 -9.34
C ALA A 126 -5.20 7.80 -8.89
N ARG A 127 -4.21 7.12 -9.50
CA ARG A 127 -2.78 7.39 -9.25
C ARG A 127 -2.38 8.80 -9.69
N ARG A 128 -2.90 9.28 -10.82
CA ARG A 128 -2.66 10.66 -11.27
C ARG A 128 -3.25 11.67 -10.30
N LEU A 129 -4.49 11.47 -9.86
CA LEU A 129 -5.11 12.33 -8.84
C LEU A 129 -4.32 12.31 -7.53
N PHE A 130 -3.83 11.15 -7.09
CA PHE A 130 -3.00 11.06 -5.90
C PHE A 130 -1.69 11.87 -6.03
N LEU A 131 -1.03 11.80 -7.19
CA LEU A 131 0.13 12.65 -7.49
C LEU A 131 -0.24 14.14 -7.40
N ASP A 132 -1.36 14.56 -7.98
CA ASP A 132 -1.79 15.96 -7.99
C ASP A 132 -2.21 16.48 -6.60
N LEU A 133 -2.75 15.61 -5.75
CA LEU A 133 -3.27 15.96 -4.43
C LEU A 133 -2.22 15.87 -3.31
N CYS A 134 -1.24 14.98 -3.45
CA CYS A 134 -0.26 14.67 -2.39
C CYS A 134 1.18 14.98 -2.81
N PRO A 135 2.00 15.56 -1.92
CA PRO A 135 3.35 16.02 -2.29
C PRO A 135 4.40 14.89 -2.37
N PHE A 136 4.08 13.67 -1.91
CA PHE A 136 5.06 12.61 -1.69
C PHE A 136 5.86 12.26 -2.95
N LEU A 137 5.16 12.05 -4.07
CA LEU A 137 5.82 11.69 -5.33
C LEU A 137 6.55 12.87 -5.97
N HIS A 138 6.01 14.08 -5.85
CA HIS A 138 6.70 15.30 -6.28
C HIS A 138 8.04 15.50 -5.55
N LEU A 139 8.07 15.27 -4.23
CA LEU A 139 9.29 15.30 -3.44
C LEU A 139 10.27 14.21 -3.88
N SER A 140 9.78 12.99 -4.10
CA SER A 140 10.57 11.88 -4.62
C SER A 140 11.20 12.22 -5.97
N PHE A 141 10.44 12.81 -6.90
CA PHE A 141 10.96 13.21 -8.22
C PHE A 141 12.05 14.26 -8.11
N LEU A 142 11.86 15.26 -7.25
CA LEU A 142 12.85 16.31 -7.01
C LEU A 142 14.16 15.73 -6.47
N VAL A 143 14.09 14.92 -5.42
CA VAL A 143 15.27 14.30 -4.79
C VAL A 143 15.96 13.34 -5.75
N SER A 144 15.19 12.52 -6.46
CA SER A 144 15.73 11.57 -7.44
C SER A 144 16.44 12.28 -8.58
N ASN A 145 15.84 13.33 -9.14
CA ASN A 145 16.46 14.10 -10.20
C ASN A 145 17.71 14.82 -9.72
N GLN A 146 17.71 15.37 -8.50
CA GLN A 146 18.90 16.00 -7.92
C GLN A 146 20.05 15.00 -7.80
N ALA A 147 19.79 13.80 -7.26
CA ALA A 147 20.79 12.75 -7.14
C ALA A 147 21.30 12.27 -8.52
N ILE A 148 20.42 12.19 -9.52
CA ILE A 148 20.80 11.88 -10.90
C ILE A 148 21.67 12.99 -11.50
N LEU A 149 21.32 14.27 -11.32
CA LEU A 149 22.09 15.39 -11.84
C LEU A 149 23.52 15.40 -11.28
N GLU A 150 23.66 15.20 -9.96
CA GLU A 150 24.96 15.10 -9.29
C GLU A 150 25.76 13.90 -9.78
N ALA A 151 25.13 12.72 -9.87
CA ALA A 151 25.80 11.53 -10.37
C ALA A 151 26.24 11.68 -11.84
N MET A 152 25.52 12.46 -12.65
CA MET A 152 25.79 12.64 -14.08
C MET A 152 26.68 13.85 -14.41
N GLU A 153 27.29 14.48 -13.42
CA GLU A 153 28.26 15.56 -13.64
C GLU A 153 29.45 15.08 -14.50
N GLY A 154 29.88 15.91 -15.44
CA GLY A 154 30.93 15.61 -16.42
C GLY A 154 30.57 14.60 -17.52
N GLU A 155 29.45 13.88 -17.41
CA GLU A 155 29.07 12.85 -18.38
C GLU A 155 28.51 13.46 -19.65
N LYS A 156 28.99 12.97 -20.81
CA LYS A 156 28.57 13.46 -22.15
C LYS A 156 27.37 12.69 -22.71
N VAL A 157 27.18 11.45 -22.28
CA VAL A 157 26.08 10.58 -22.72
C VAL A 157 25.44 9.96 -21.48
N VAL A 158 24.18 10.29 -21.25
CA VAL A 158 23.41 9.85 -20.08
C VAL A 158 22.27 8.96 -20.54
N HIS A 159 22.12 7.80 -19.90
CA HIS A 159 20.99 6.90 -20.10
C HIS A 159 20.22 6.74 -18.80
N VAL A 160 18.97 7.20 -18.77
CA VAL A 160 18.05 6.97 -17.67
C VAL A 160 17.14 5.78 -17.98
N VAL A 161 17.08 4.83 -17.07
CA VAL A 161 16.12 3.72 -17.07
C VAL A 161 15.05 4.01 -16.02
N ASP A 162 13.82 4.26 -16.48
CA ASP A 162 12.64 4.45 -15.64
C ASP A 162 11.85 3.13 -15.58
N LEU A 163 11.85 2.49 -14.41
CA LEU A 163 11.16 1.21 -14.20
C LEU A 163 9.68 1.38 -13.86
N GLY A 164 9.21 2.59 -13.56
CA GLY A 164 7.81 2.86 -13.23
C GLY A 164 7.01 3.46 -14.38
N GLY A 165 7.67 4.22 -15.26
CA GLY A 165 7.05 4.84 -16.43
C GLY A 165 5.79 5.60 -16.06
N THR A 166 5.80 6.33 -14.93
CA THR A 166 4.58 6.80 -14.26
C THR A 166 4.13 8.17 -14.73
N ASP A 167 5.03 9.14 -14.81
CA ASP A 167 4.67 10.53 -15.06
C ASP A 167 5.77 11.30 -15.81
N PRO A 168 5.44 12.00 -16.92
CA PRO A 168 6.43 12.78 -17.65
C PRO A 168 6.99 13.97 -16.84
N ALA A 169 6.29 14.45 -15.81
CA ALA A 169 6.72 15.61 -15.03
C ALA A 169 8.09 15.43 -14.38
N GLN A 170 8.41 14.22 -13.91
CA GLN A 170 9.75 13.92 -13.39
C GLN A 170 10.82 14.23 -14.44
N TRP A 171 10.68 13.68 -15.64
CA TRP A 171 11.70 13.81 -16.68
C TRP A 171 11.71 15.19 -17.35
N LEU A 172 10.58 15.90 -17.38
CA LEU A 172 10.53 17.31 -17.78
C LEU A 172 11.40 18.18 -16.86
N ALA A 173 11.30 17.98 -15.53
CA ALA A 173 12.16 18.68 -14.58
C ALA A 173 13.63 18.30 -14.73
N LEU A 174 13.94 17.03 -15.06
CA LEU A 174 15.32 16.60 -15.33
C LEU A 174 15.90 17.28 -16.58
N LEU A 175 15.12 17.37 -17.68
CA LEU A 175 15.54 18.07 -18.90
C LEU A 175 15.93 19.52 -18.60
N GLN A 176 15.12 20.22 -17.81
CA GLN A 176 15.42 21.58 -17.36
C GLN A 176 16.69 21.64 -16.49
N GLY A 177 16.85 20.69 -15.55
CA GLY A 177 18.06 20.63 -14.72
C GLY A 177 19.34 20.40 -15.53
N LEU A 178 19.27 19.60 -16.61
CA LEU A 178 20.40 19.30 -17.47
C LEU A 178 20.87 20.51 -18.30
N THR A 179 19.98 21.44 -18.67
CA THR A 179 20.39 22.66 -19.39
C THR A 179 21.16 23.65 -18.50
N CYS A 180 20.96 23.58 -17.18
CA CYS A 180 21.68 24.41 -16.22
C CYS A 180 23.11 23.93 -15.94
N ARG A 181 23.55 22.80 -16.51
CA ARG A 181 24.92 22.30 -16.34
C ARG A 181 25.93 23.29 -16.95
N PRO A 182 27.03 23.62 -16.25
CA PRO A 182 28.07 24.50 -16.80
C PRO A 182 28.67 24.01 -18.12
N GLU A 183 28.65 22.68 -18.32
CA GLU A 183 29.25 21.99 -19.47
C GLU A 183 28.29 21.88 -20.67
N GLY A 184 27.05 22.36 -20.51
CA GLY A 184 25.95 22.16 -21.43
C GLY A 184 25.22 20.81 -21.23
N PRO A 185 24.08 20.62 -21.93
CA PRO A 185 23.30 19.39 -21.83
C PRO A 185 24.02 18.20 -22.49
N PRO A 186 23.96 16.99 -21.89
CA PRO A 186 24.49 15.78 -22.50
C PRO A 186 23.57 15.24 -23.61
N HIS A 187 24.04 14.25 -24.37
CA HIS A 187 23.11 13.39 -25.10
C HIS A 187 22.31 12.55 -24.10
N LEU A 188 20.99 12.74 -24.06
CA LEU A 188 20.11 12.07 -23.11
C LEU A 188 19.32 10.96 -23.79
N ARG A 189 19.39 9.77 -23.22
CA ARG A 189 18.52 8.64 -23.57
C ARG A 189 17.63 8.30 -22.38
N ILE A 190 16.32 8.16 -22.59
CA ILE A 190 15.40 7.66 -21.57
C ILE A 190 14.78 6.36 -22.06
N THR A 191 14.83 5.32 -21.23
CA THR A 191 14.10 4.07 -21.45
C THR A 191 13.06 3.90 -20.36
N ALA A 192 11.79 3.91 -20.71
CA ALA A 192 10.69 3.78 -19.76
C ALA A 192 9.97 2.44 -19.93
N VAL A 193 9.73 1.76 -18.81
CA VAL A 193 9.02 0.49 -18.72
C VAL A 193 7.65 0.73 -18.13
N SER A 194 6.59 0.24 -18.79
CA SER A 194 5.22 0.32 -18.27
C SER A 194 4.33 -0.71 -18.96
N GLU A 195 3.25 -1.14 -18.32
CA GLU A 195 2.22 -1.96 -18.94
C GLU A 195 1.36 -1.18 -19.95
N HIS A 196 1.34 0.16 -19.83
CA HIS A 196 0.41 1.01 -20.56
C HIS A 196 1.08 1.68 -21.76
N LYS A 197 0.91 1.08 -22.95
CA LYS A 197 1.47 1.60 -24.20
C LYS A 197 1.09 3.06 -24.49
N ASP A 198 -0.17 3.43 -24.30
CA ASP A 198 -0.64 4.78 -24.62
C ASP A 198 0.02 5.84 -23.71
N HIS A 199 0.26 5.48 -22.45
CA HIS A 199 1.01 6.33 -21.52
C HIS A 199 2.46 6.54 -22.00
N LEU A 200 3.15 5.47 -22.39
CA LEU A 200 4.52 5.56 -22.92
C LEU A 200 4.60 6.40 -24.20
N LEU A 201 3.62 6.27 -25.11
CA LEU A 201 3.56 7.08 -26.33
C LEU A 201 3.33 8.57 -26.03
N HIS A 202 2.44 8.85 -25.08
CA HIS A 202 2.21 10.22 -24.62
C HIS A 202 3.47 10.82 -24.01
N THR A 203 4.12 10.10 -23.08
CA THR A 203 5.36 10.51 -22.43
C THR A 203 6.49 10.74 -23.44
N ALA A 204 6.66 9.84 -24.41
CA ALA A 204 7.63 10.01 -25.50
C ALA A 204 7.40 11.32 -26.28
N SER A 205 6.15 11.59 -26.66
CA SER A 205 5.76 12.80 -27.40
C SER A 205 6.03 14.08 -26.61
N VAL A 206 5.65 14.10 -25.33
CA VAL A 206 5.85 15.26 -24.44
C VAL A 206 7.34 15.53 -24.23
N LEU A 207 8.12 14.51 -23.88
CA LEU A 207 9.55 14.68 -23.61
C LEU A 207 10.34 15.02 -24.87
N SER A 208 10.02 14.43 -26.02
CA SER A 208 10.72 14.75 -27.28
C SER A 208 10.51 16.20 -27.70
N LYS A 209 9.27 16.71 -27.59
CA LYS A 209 8.96 18.12 -27.89
C LYS A 209 9.68 19.07 -26.94
N GLU A 210 9.76 18.72 -25.66
CA GLU A 210 10.46 19.58 -24.70
C GLU A 210 11.97 19.56 -24.89
N ALA A 211 12.55 18.39 -25.16
CA ALA A 211 13.96 18.27 -25.48
C ALA A 211 14.35 19.06 -26.74
N GLU A 212 13.50 19.06 -27.77
CA GLU A 212 13.70 19.85 -28.99
C GLU A 212 13.70 21.36 -28.70
N LYS A 213 12.77 21.85 -27.87
CA LYS A 213 12.75 23.27 -27.46
C LYS A 213 13.99 23.67 -26.66
N LEU A 214 14.52 22.75 -25.87
CA LEU A 214 15.69 22.95 -25.02
C LEU A 214 17.03 22.66 -25.74
N ASP A 215 16.98 22.30 -27.03
CA ASP A 215 18.13 21.91 -27.85
C ASP A 215 18.98 20.79 -27.21
N ILE A 216 18.30 19.79 -26.61
CA ILE A 216 18.94 18.61 -26.00
C ILE A 216 18.92 17.45 -27.00
N PRO A 217 20.08 16.84 -27.34
CA PRO A 217 20.11 15.61 -28.12
C PRO A 217 19.41 14.50 -27.33
N PHE A 218 18.24 14.05 -27.82
CA PHE A 218 17.35 13.22 -27.04
C PHE A 218 16.89 11.96 -27.77
N GLN A 219 16.84 10.83 -27.06
CA GLN A 219 16.26 9.58 -27.52
C GLN A 219 15.34 8.98 -26.47
N PHE A 220 14.11 8.63 -26.85
CA PHE A 220 13.19 7.88 -26.01
C PHE A 220 13.03 6.43 -26.50
N ASN A 221 13.05 5.47 -25.59
CA ASN A 221 12.83 4.05 -25.85
C ASN A 221 11.71 3.52 -24.94
N ALA A 222 10.58 3.11 -25.52
CA ALA A 222 9.44 2.58 -24.78
C ALA A 222 9.50 1.05 -24.70
N ILE A 223 9.33 0.49 -23.50
CA ILE A 223 9.23 -0.96 -23.28
C ILE A 223 7.87 -1.25 -22.64
N VAL A 224 7.00 -1.93 -23.39
CA VAL A 224 5.69 -2.35 -22.88
C VAL A 224 5.85 -3.71 -22.19
N SER A 225 5.98 -3.70 -20.88
CA SER A 225 6.17 -4.91 -20.07
C SER A 225 5.74 -4.68 -18.63
N LYS A 226 5.32 -5.75 -17.95
CA LYS A 226 5.36 -5.81 -16.50
C LYS A 226 6.80 -5.92 -16.00
N LEU A 227 7.05 -5.50 -14.77
CA LEU A 227 8.38 -5.57 -14.18
C LEU A 227 8.83 -7.02 -13.93
N ASP A 228 7.91 -7.89 -13.51
CA ASP A 228 8.16 -9.32 -13.28
C ASP A 228 8.55 -10.09 -14.55
N ALA A 229 8.10 -9.63 -15.71
CA ALA A 229 8.37 -10.21 -17.03
C ALA A 229 9.46 -9.45 -17.83
N LEU A 230 10.06 -8.40 -17.24
CA LEU A 230 11.05 -7.58 -17.94
C LEU A 230 12.36 -8.35 -18.15
N ASN A 231 12.76 -8.54 -19.40
CA ASN A 231 14.13 -8.93 -19.71
C ASN A 231 15.04 -7.70 -19.64
N VAL A 232 16.00 -7.68 -18.71
CA VAL A 232 16.95 -6.58 -18.50
C VAL A 232 17.80 -6.27 -19.74
N GLU A 233 18.08 -7.26 -20.59
CA GLU A 233 18.80 -7.05 -21.86
C GLU A 233 18.02 -6.13 -22.84
N SER A 234 16.69 -6.09 -22.72
CA SER A 234 15.84 -5.23 -23.55
C SER A 234 16.00 -3.73 -23.26
N LEU A 235 16.63 -3.37 -22.13
CA LEU A 235 16.97 -1.99 -21.79
C LEU A 235 18.03 -1.39 -22.74
N ARG A 236 18.76 -2.26 -23.46
CA ARG A 236 19.73 -1.90 -24.50
C ARG A 236 20.75 -0.85 -24.05
N VAL A 237 21.28 -0.99 -22.83
CA VAL A 237 22.38 -0.18 -22.31
C VAL A 237 23.59 -0.32 -23.25
N LYS A 238 24.17 0.81 -23.69
CA LYS A 238 25.34 0.81 -24.58
C LYS A 238 26.61 1.08 -23.80
N THR A 239 27.73 0.51 -24.25
CA THR A 239 29.05 0.82 -23.68
C THR A 239 29.37 2.30 -23.85
N GLY A 240 29.84 2.94 -22.78
CA GLY A 240 30.23 4.35 -22.77
C GLY A 240 29.12 5.34 -22.40
N GLU A 241 27.91 4.86 -22.08
CA GLU A 241 26.85 5.68 -21.49
C GLU A 241 26.91 5.62 -19.96
N ALA A 242 26.69 6.75 -19.30
CA ALA A 242 26.48 6.79 -17.86
C ALA A 242 25.01 6.47 -17.54
N VAL A 243 24.77 5.39 -16.77
CA VAL A 243 23.42 4.87 -16.54
C VAL A 243 22.89 5.28 -15.18
N ALA A 244 21.68 5.87 -15.15
CA ALA A 244 20.86 6.03 -13.94
C ALA A 244 19.65 5.12 -14.02
N ILE A 245 19.32 4.44 -12.91
CA ILE A 245 18.10 3.64 -12.79
C ILE A 245 17.18 4.32 -11.77
N SER A 246 15.93 4.54 -12.13
CA SER A 246 14.90 5.10 -11.26
C SER A 246 13.77 4.09 -11.09
N SER A 247 13.46 3.75 -9.86
CA SER A 247 12.33 2.88 -9.51
C SER A 247 11.40 3.59 -8.53
N VAL A 248 10.17 3.88 -8.95
CA VAL A 248 9.17 4.59 -8.15
C VAL A 248 7.96 3.68 -7.94
N LEU A 249 7.82 3.17 -6.71
CA LEU A 249 6.74 2.30 -6.27
C LEU A 249 6.58 1.05 -7.16
N GLN A 250 7.68 0.35 -7.46
CA GLN A 250 7.65 -0.83 -8.35
C GLN A 250 8.27 -2.08 -7.77
N LEU A 251 9.35 -1.96 -6.99
CA LEU A 251 10.13 -3.11 -6.55
C LEU A 251 9.31 -4.02 -5.64
N HIS A 252 8.43 -3.46 -4.80
CA HIS A 252 7.57 -4.25 -3.93
C HIS A 252 6.73 -5.31 -4.68
N SER A 253 6.40 -5.07 -5.96
CA SER A 253 5.66 -6.04 -6.78
C SER A 253 6.40 -7.37 -6.98
N LEU A 254 7.74 -7.35 -6.93
CA LEU A 254 8.60 -8.53 -7.07
C LEU A 254 8.66 -9.39 -5.81
N LEU A 255 8.07 -8.93 -4.70
CA LEU A 255 7.92 -9.70 -3.47
C LEU A 255 6.72 -10.65 -3.50
N ALA A 256 5.81 -10.50 -4.47
CA ALA A 256 4.65 -11.37 -4.58
C ALA A 256 5.07 -12.82 -4.94
N SER A 257 4.71 -13.77 -4.08
CA SER A 257 4.78 -15.20 -4.36
C SER A 257 3.63 -15.60 -5.28
N ASP A 258 3.88 -16.42 -6.31
CA ASP A 258 2.83 -16.99 -7.18
C ASP A 258 1.92 -17.99 -6.43
N ASP A 259 2.19 -18.23 -5.15
CA ASP A 259 1.49 -19.16 -4.29
C ASP A 259 0.14 -18.60 -3.84
N ILE A 260 -0.89 -18.77 -4.68
CA ILE A 260 -2.24 -19.02 -4.19
C ILE A 260 -2.22 -20.40 -3.53
N ALA A 261 -1.59 -20.51 -2.36
CA ALA A 261 -1.77 -21.69 -1.52
C ALA A 261 -3.27 -21.75 -1.19
N PRO A 262 -4.00 -22.80 -1.60
CA PRO A 262 -5.39 -22.93 -1.20
C PRO A 262 -5.41 -22.93 0.32
N ILE A 263 -6.20 -22.03 0.91
CA ILE A 263 -6.55 -22.07 2.34
C ILE A 263 -6.84 -23.54 2.65
N ARG A 264 -6.04 -24.14 3.55
CA ARG A 264 -6.18 -25.53 3.98
C ARG A 264 -7.67 -25.84 4.11
N LYS A 265 -8.16 -26.86 3.41
CA LYS A 265 -9.58 -27.24 3.34
C LYS A 265 -10.16 -27.31 4.76
N PHE A 266 -10.82 -26.25 5.20
CA PHE A 266 -11.58 -26.19 6.46
C PHE A 266 -12.96 -26.80 6.21
N PHE A 267 -13.01 -28.13 6.15
CA PHE A 267 -14.26 -28.86 6.36
C PHE A 267 -13.96 -30.07 7.26
N PRO A 268 -14.35 -30.05 8.54
CA PRO A 268 -14.51 -31.28 9.29
C PRO A 268 -15.85 -31.88 8.88
N PHE A 269 -15.89 -32.53 7.71
CA PHE A 269 -17.00 -33.44 7.44
C PHE A 269 -16.76 -34.69 8.29
N LYS A 270 -17.52 -34.83 9.38
CA LYS A 270 -17.54 -36.07 10.16
C LYS A 270 -18.11 -37.17 9.28
N SER A 271 -17.27 -37.96 8.62
CA SER A 271 -17.61 -39.34 8.27
C SER A 271 -16.89 -40.26 9.23
N ALA A 272 -17.68 -41.02 9.98
CA ALA A 272 -17.20 -42.08 10.84
C ALA A 272 -16.33 -43.08 10.05
N GLY A 273 -15.23 -43.54 10.65
CA GLY A 273 -14.61 -44.79 10.24
C GLY A 273 -13.09 -44.81 10.24
N THR A 274 -12.56 -45.53 11.22
CA THR A 274 -11.34 -46.35 11.23
C THR A 274 -10.00 -45.71 11.61
N VAL A 275 -9.40 -46.40 12.59
CA VAL A 275 -8.14 -46.20 13.29
C VAL A 275 -6.98 -46.71 12.42
N GLY A 276 -5.89 -45.95 12.38
CA GLY A 276 -4.60 -46.30 11.77
C GLY A 276 -4.08 -45.09 10.98
N GLU A 277 -2.94 -44.47 11.24
CA GLU A 277 -1.76 -44.85 12.01
C GLU A 277 -1.14 -43.56 12.59
N LEU A 278 -0.65 -43.68 13.83
CA LEU A 278 0.28 -42.76 14.45
C LEU A 278 1.69 -43.02 13.90
N LEU A 279 2.54 -41.98 14.01
CA LEU A 279 4.01 -41.98 14.03
C LEU A 279 4.72 -41.55 12.74
N ASP A 280 5.24 -40.33 12.75
CA ASP A 280 6.67 -40.04 12.63
C ASP A 280 6.91 -38.62 13.17
N LYS A 281 7.32 -38.51 14.44
CA LYS A 281 8.69 -38.34 14.93
C LYS A 281 9.26 -36.93 14.76
N ASP A 282 9.25 -36.23 15.89
CA ASP A 282 10.16 -35.14 16.26
C ASP A 282 11.60 -35.39 15.80
N GLN A 283 12.18 -34.40 15.14
CA GLN A 283 13.57 -34.01 15.33
C GLN A 283 13.66 -32.48 15.36
N GLY A 284 14.29 -31.97 16.40
CA GLY A 284 14.26 -30.56 16.79
C GLY A 284 15.24 -29.66 16.04
N SER A 285 15.01 -28.37 16.22
CA SER A 285 16.08 -27.39 16.42
C SER A 285 15.47 -26.15 17.08
N ASP A 286 15.73 -26.00 18.37
CA ASP A 286 15.59 -24.71 19.05
C ASP A 286 16.59 -23.74 18.41
N SER A 287 16.08 -22.92 17.49
CA SER A 287 16.74 -21.71 17.07
C SER A 287 15.82 -20.56 17.47
N SER A 288 16.32 -19.75 18.39
CA SER A 288 15.73 -18.46 18.77
C SER A 288 15.47 -17.64 17.51
N SER A 289 14.22 -17.62 17.05
CA SER A 289 13.83 -16.82 15.90
C SER A 289 13.76 -15.36 16.31
N SER A 290 14.80 -14.60 15.96
CA SER A 290 14.70 -13.14 15.86
C SER A 290 13.47 -12.77 15.01
N PRO A 291 12.73 -11.70 15.34
CA PRO A 291 11.46 -11.36 14.68
C PRO A 291 11.62 -10.80 13.24
N PHE A 292 12.77 -11.00 12.59
CA PHE A 292 13.13 -10.40 11.30
C PHE A 292 13.56 -11.43 10.24
N ASN A 293 13.02 -12.64 10.26
CA ASN A 293 13.23 -13.57 9.15
C ASN A 293 12.36 -13.16 7.95
N LEU A 294 12.73 -12.07 7.29
CA LEU A 294 12.33 -11.79 5.91
C LEU A 294 12.93 -12.91 5.06
N VAL A 295 12.09 -13.80 4.51
CA VAL A 295 12.55 -14.72 3.46
C VAL A 295 12.81 -13.87 2.22
N PRO A 296 14.06 -13.77 1.73
CA PRO A 296 14.34 -12.97 0.55
C PRO A 296 13.57 -13.49 -0.65
N SER A 297 12.92 -12.59 -1.40
CA SER A 297 12.30 -12.97 -2.68
C SER A 297 13.41 -13.27 -3.69
N ALA A 298 13.58 -14.53 -4.08
CA ALA A 298 14.54 -14.92 -5.11
C ALA A 298 14.32 -14.15 -6.43
N LYS A 299 13.06 -13.78 -6.73
CA LYS A 299 12.71 -12.92 -7.87
C LYS A 299 13.34 -11.53 -7.73
N MET A 300 13.18 -10.90 -6.57
CA MET A 300 13.79 -9.60 -6.27
C MET A 300 15.31 -9.66 -6.36
N GLU A 301 15.94 -10.65 -5.72
CA GLU A 301 17.40 -10.80 -5.72
C GLU A 301 17.95 -10.94 -7.13
N THR A 302 17.33 -11.81 -7.94
CA THR A 302 17.72 -12.02 -9.34
C THR A 302 17.55 -10.74 -10.16
N PHE A 303 16.46 -10.01 -9.94
CA PHE A 303 16.18 -8.77 -10.64
C PHE A 303 17.20 -7.68 -10.29
N LEU A 304 17.48 -7.47 -9.00
CA LEU A 304 18.48 -6.50 -8.54
C LEU A 304 19.89 -6.87 -9.01
N ALA A 305 20.26 -8.15 -8.99
CA ALA A 305 21.52 -8.62 -9.56
C ALA A 305 21.63 -8.34 -11.07
N SER A 306 20.52 -8.48 -11.80
CA SER A 306 20.46 -8.16 -13.23
C SER A 306 20.64 -6.66 -13.47
N LEU A 307 19.97 -5.79 -12.69
CA LEU A 307 20.18 -4.35 -12.77
C LEU A 307 21.61 -3.94 -12.41
N TRP A 308 22.20 -4.59 -11.39
CA TRP A 308 23.58 -4.36 -10.98
C TRP A 308 24.58 -4.71 -12.09
N SER A 309 24.30 -5.75 -12.88
CA SER A 309 25.13 -6.16 -14.02
C SER A 309 25.26 -5.07 -15.11
N LEU A 310 24.31 -4.13 -15.16
CA LEU A 310 24.37 -2.96 -16.05
C LEU A 310 25.40 -1.91 -15.61
N SER A 311 26.00 -2.08 -14.42
CA SER A 311 26.94 -1.13 -13.81
C SER A 311 26.39 0.30 -13.75
N PRO A 312 25.18 0.52 -13.19
CA PRO A 312 24.61 1.86 -13.09
C PRO A 312 25.47 2.75 -12.20
N LYS A 313 25.62 4.02 -12.58
CA LYS A 313 26.33 5.02 -11.78
C LYS A 313 25.50 5.41 -10.54
N ILE A 314 24.17 5.35 -10.67
CA ILE A 314 23.23 5.52 -9.56
C ILE A 314 21.96 4.71 -9.79
N MET A 315 21.41 4.15 -8.72
CA MET A 315 20.05 3.62 -8.68
C MET A 315 19.29 4.37 -7.57
N VAL A 316 18.20 5.03 -7.93
CA VAL A 316 17.32 5.72 -6.99
C VAL A 316 16.03 4.93 -6.83
N VAL A 317 15.64 4.69 -5.59
CA VAL A 317 14.46 3.89 -5.22
C VAL A 317 13.55 4.73 -4.35
N THR A 318 12.28 4.82 -4.76
CA THR A 318 11.19 5.37 -3.96
C THR A 318 10.19 4.26 -3.69
N GLU A 319 9.99 3.92 -2.42
CA GLU A 319 9.05 2.88 -1.98
C GLU A 319 8.20 3.37 -0.80
N GLN A 320 7.13 2.65 -0.51
CA GLN A 320 6.32 2.91 0.68
C GLN A 320 7.10 2.50 1.94
N GLU A 321 7.19 3.42 2.91
CA GLU A 321 7.82 3.15 4.21
C GLU A 321 6.80 2.52 5.17
N SER A 322 6.48 1.24 4.96
CA SER A 322 5.61 0.46 5.85
C SER A 322 5.81 -1.05 5.70
N ASN A 323 5.70 -1.81 6.79
CA ASN A 323 5.81 -3.27 6.76
C ASN A 323 4.46 -3.94 6.47
N HIS A 324 3.98 -3.82 5.24
CA HIS A 324 2.74 -4.48 4.80
C HIS A 324 2.91 -5.95 4.39
N ASN A 325 4.13 -6.50 4.43
CA ASN A 325 4.42 -7.87 4.02
C ASN A 325 4.71 -8.82 5.20
N GLY A 326 4.15 -8.51 6.38
CA GLY A 326 4.21 -9.37 7.56
C GLY A 326 3.67 -10.79 7.31
N SER A 327 4.14 -11.75 8.10
CA SER A 327 3.83 -13.18 7.89
C SER A 327 2.38 -13.51 8.23
N SER A 328 1.85 -12.89 9.29
CA SER A 328 0.50 -13.12 9.77
C SER A 328 -0.48 -12.04 9.27
N LEU A 329 -1.78 -12.36 9.25
CA LEU A 329 -2.81 -11.37 8.92
C LEU A 329 -2.80 -10.21 9.91
N ASN A 330 -2.61 -10.50 11.20
CA ASN A 330 -2.70 -9.50 12.26
C ASN A 330 -1.56 -8.48 12.18
N GLU A 331 -0.33 -8.91 11.88
CA GLU A 331 0.81 -8.02 11.63
C GLU A 331 0.48 -7.07 10.47
N ARG A 332 0.13 -7.64 9.30
CA ARG A 332 -0.19 -6.83 8.11
C ARG A 332 -1.37 -5.88 8.37
N PHE A 333 -2.38 -6.34 9.09
CA PHE A 333 -3.57 -5.55 9.41
C PHE A 333 -3.24 -4.34 10.28
N MET A 334 -2.46 -4.53 11.34
CA MET A 334 -2.10 -3.45 12.26
C MET A 334 -1.23 -2.40 11.57
N GLU A 335 -0.20 -2.84 10.83
CA GLU A 335 0.67 -1.94 10.08
C GLU A 335 -0.10 -1.19 8.98
N ALA A 336 -0.95 -1.88 8.22
CA ALA A 336 -1.78 -1.24 7.21
C ALA A 336 -2.77 -0.24 7.84
N LEU A 337 -3.39 -0.57 8.97
CA LEU A 337 -4.31 0.35 9.65
C LEU A 337 -3.60 1.64 10.06
N ASN A 338 -2.40 1.53 10.62
CA ASN A 338 -1.59 2.69 11.00
C ASN A 338 -1.16 3.52 9.78
N PHE A 339 -0.67 2.87 8.72
CA PHE A 339 -0.24 3.55 7.50
C PHE A 339 -1.41 4.27 6.82
N TYR A 340 -2.52 3.58 6.57
CA TYR A 340 -3.67 4.20 5.91
C TYR A 340 -4.37 5.22 6.81
N ALA A 341 -4.33 5.10 8.14
CA ALA A 341 -4.81 6.17 9.01
C ALA A 341 -4.10 7.50 8.71
N ALA A 342 -2.77 7.48 8.64
CA ALA A 342 -1.98 8.67 8.28
C ALA A 342 -2.32 9.18 6.88
N MET A 343 -2.45 8.29 5.88
CA MET A 343 -2.77 8.68 4.50
C MET A 343 -4.17 9.30 4.36
N PHE A 344 -5.17 8.77 5.08
CA PHE A 344 -6.51 9.35 5.10
C PHE A 344 -6.55 10.68 5.84
N ASP A 345 -5.80 10.84 6.94
CA ASP A 345 -5.68 12.11 7.65
C ASP A 345 -5.03 13.20 6.78
N CYS A 346 -4.04 12.84 5.95
CA CYS A 346 -3.49 13.78 4.96
C CYS A 346 -4.56 14.32 4.01
N LEU A 347 -5.46 13.47 3.51
CA LEU A 347 -6.56 13.91 2.65
C LEU A 347 -7.63 14.69 3.42
N GLU A 348 -7.98 14.29 4.64
CA GLU A 348 -8.94 15.03 5.48
C GLU A 348 -8.46 16.45 5.79
N SER A 349 -7.16 16.63 6.03
CA SER A 349 -6.58 17.93 6.35
C SER A 349 -6.53 18.92 5.19
N THR A 350 -6.63 18.43 3.94
CA THR A 350 -6.41 19.24 2.73
C THR A 350 -7.65 19.33 1.83
N LEU A 351 -8.59 18.37 1.94
CA LEU A 351 -9.72 18.25 1.03
C LEU A 351 -11.06 18.11 1.76
N PRO A 352 -12.13 18.78 1.28
CA PRO A 352 -13.48 18.56 1.78
C PRO A 352 -13.91 17.09 1.64
N ARG A 353 -14.72 16.60 2.59
CA ARG A 353 -15.19 15.20 2.62
C ARG A 353 -15.97 14.78 1.38
N GLN A 354 -16.63 15.73 0.71
CA GLN A 354 -17.44 15.53 -0.50
C GLN A 354 -16.63 15.69 -1.80
N SER A 355 -15.32 15.95 -1.74
CA SER A 355 -14.48 16.01 -2.94
C SER A 355 -14.51 14.68 -3.69
N VAL A 356 -14.85 14.75 -4.98
CA VAL A 356 -14.89 13.58 -5.88
C VAL A 356 -13.48 13.04 -6.09
N GLU A 357 -12.49 13.91 -6.16
CA GLU A 357 -11.08 13.58 -6.30
C GLU A 357 -10.59 12.78 -5.09
N ARG A 358 -10.89 13.27 -3.88
CA ARG A 358 -10.60 12.57 -2.63
C ARG A 358 -11.25 11.18 -2.59
N LEU A 359 -12.56 11.11 -2.85
CA LEU A 359 -13.31 9.86 -2.87
C LEU A 359 -12.75 8.87 -3.90
N THR A 360 -12.27 9.38 -5.03
CA THR A 360 -11.65 8.57 -6.08
C THR A 360 -10.33 7.98 -5.60
N VAL A 361 -9.44 8.78 -5.00
CA VAL A 361 -8.16 8.30 -4.44
C VAL A 361 -8.41 7.28 -3.32
N GLU A 362 -9.24 7.61 -2.34
CA GLU A 362 -9.54 6.72 -1.21
C GLU A 362 -10.11 5.38 -1.69
N LYS A 363 -11.01 5.38 -2.68
CA LYS A 363 -11.66 4.16 -3.16
C LYS A 363 -10.82 3.34 -4.14
N LYS A 364 -10.21 4.01 -5.12
CA LYS A 364 -9.58 3.37 -6.28
C LYS A 364 -8.08 3.18 -6.13
N LEU A 365 -7.46 3.83 -5.16
CA LEU A 365 -6.07 3.61 -4.79
C LEU A 365 -5.99 2.94 -3.42
N PHE A 366 -6.25 3.68 -2.34
CA PHE A 366 -6.06 3.15 -0.97
C PHE A 366 -6.95 1.94 -0.71
N GLY A 367 -8.23 1.98 -1.09
CA GLY A 367 -9.15 0.88 -0.92
C GLY A 367 -8.76 -0.37 -1.72
N GLU A 368 -8.20 -0.23 -2.93
CA GLU A 368 -7.69 -1.36 -3.70
C GLU A 368 -6.42 -1.95 -3.08
N GLU A 369 -5.53 -1.10 -2.55
CA GLU A 369 -4.33 -1.56 -1.84
C GLU A 369 -4.66 -2.24 -0.51
N ILE A 370 -5.60 -1.72 0.29
CA ILE A 370 -6.09 -2.35 1.54
C ILE A 370 -6.70 -3.74 1.26
N LYS A 371 -7.33 -3.93 0.09
CA LYS A 371 -7.97 -5.18 -0.30
C LYS A 371 -7.01 -6.25 -0.82
N ASN A 372 -5.87 -5.84 -1.37
CA ASN A 372 -4.85 -6.74 -1.91
C ASN A 372 -4.23 -7.56 -0.77
#